data_AF-A0A959EPJ8-F1
#
_entry.id   AF-A0A959EPJ8-F1
#
_cell.length_a   1.000
_cell.length_b   1.000
_cell.length_c   1.000
_cell.angle_alpha   90.00
_cell.angle_beta   90.00
_cell.angle_gamma   90.00
#
_symmetry.space_group_name_H-M   'P 1'
#
loop_
_entity.id
_entity.type
_entity.pdbx_description
1 polymer ?
#
loop_
_entity_poly.entity_id
_entity_poly.type
_entity_poly.pdbx_seq_one_letter_code
_entity_poly.pdbx_strand_id
1 'polypeptide(L)'
;MKSTDRLQPALDWFEKQGWTAFPFQRSAWEACLAGKHGLVNAPTGSGKTYSLFLPILLQGLAEPSKTGIRAIWITPIRALAKEIRAAGQRACEGLGLDWEVAIRSGDTPSSQRTRQMKKPPEVLITTPESLHLLLATKGYARYFQNLRTVVVDEWHELLGSKR
;
A
#
# COMPACT_ATOMS: atom_id res chain seq x y z
N MET A 1 1.83 -24.95 3.24
CA MET A 1 0.69 -24.28 2.57
C MET A 1 1.03 -24.18 1.09
N LYS A 2 0.22 -24.77 0.18
CA LYS A 2 0.46 -24.64 -1.27
C LYS A 2 0.28 -23.16 -1.68
N SER A 3 1.07 -22.66 -2.63
CA SER A 3 1.08 -21.24 -3.04
C SER A 3 -0.31 -20.68 -3.39
N THR A 4 -1.20 -21.53 -3.92
CA THR A 4 -2.55 -21.17 -4.36
C THR A 4 -3.46 -20.73 -3.22
N ASP A 5 -3.30 -21.32 -2.03
CA ASP A 5 -4.16 -21.07 -0.87
C ASP A 5 -4.05 -19.62 -0.37
N ARG A 6 -2.84 -19.04 -0.45
CA ARG A 6 -2.58 -17.66 0.00
C ARG A 6 -3.21 -16.59 -0.87
N LEU A 7 -3.57 -16.91 -2.12
CA LEU A 7 -4.19 -15.95 -3.04
C LEU A 7 -5.72 -15.99 -2.99
N GLN A 8 -6.30 -17.05 -2.41
CA GLN A 8 -7.74 -17.30 -2.48
C GLN A 8 -8.59 -16.10 -2.00
N PRO A 9 -8.27 -15.41 -0.89
CA PRO A 9 -9.08 -14.28 -0.46
C PRO A 9 -9.15 -13.14 -1.50
N ALA A 10 -8.05 -12.90 -2.21
CA ALA A 10 -8.00 -11.90 -3.28
C ALA A 10 -8.78 -12.34 -4.52
N LEU A 11 -8.74 -13.63 -4.86
CA LEU A 11 -9.48 -14.20 -5.97
C LEU A 11 -10.99 -14.19 -5.71
N ASP A 12 -11.41 -14.60 -4.51
CA ASP A 12 -12.81 -14.57 -4.07
C ASP A 12 -13.35 -13.14 -4.07
N TRP A 13 -12.55 -12.18 -3.63
CA TRP A 13 -12.93 -10.78 -3.66
C TRP A 13 -13.10 -10.27 -5.10
N PHE A 14 -12.18 -10.59 -6.00
CA PHE A 14 -12.31 -10.26 -7.43
C PHE A 14 -13.59 -10.84 -8.04
N GLU A 15 -13.88 -12.11 -7.78
CA GLU A 15 -15.08 -12.78 -8.26
C GLU A 15 -16.36 -12.09 -7.75
N LYS A 16 -16.41 -11.71 -6.48
CA LYS A 16 -17.54 -10.92 -5.91
C LYS A 16 -17.74 -9.56 -6.57
N GLN A 17 -16.69 -8.96 -7.14
CA GLN A 17 -16.79 -7.72 -7.91
C GLN A 17 -17.18 -7.96 -9.38
N GLY A 18 -17.30 -9.22 -9.81
CA GLY A 18 -17.45 -9.59 -11.22
C GLY A 18 -16.17 -9.38 -12.03
N TRP A 19 -15.01 -9.37 -11.38
CA TRP A 19 -13.71 -9.15 -12.01
C TRP A 19 -12.91 -10.45 -12.14
N THR A 20 -12.01 -10.49 -13.12
CA THR A 20 -11.02 -11.56 -13.26
C THR A 20 -9.63 -10.98 -13.10
N ALA A 21 -8.80 -11.61 -12.26
CA ALA A 21 -7.44 -11.16 -12.03
C ALA A 21 -6.58 -11.35 -13.29
N PHE A 22 -5.91 -10.29 -13.72
CA PHE A 22 -4.95 -10.38 -14.83
C PHE A 22 -3.73 -11.22 -14.43
N PRO A 23 -3.06 -11.88 -15.40
CA PRO A 23 -1.86 -12.67 -15.11
C PRO A 23 -0.77 -11.88 -14.36
N PHE A 24 -0.53 -10.62 -14.75
CA PHE A 24 0.49 -9.79 -14.09
C PHE A 24 0.14 -9.46 -12.63
N GLN A 25 -1.16 -9.35 -12.29
CA GLN A 25 -1.60 -9.13 -10.92
C GLN A 25 -1.26 -10.35 -10.07
N ARG A 26 -1.63 -11.56 -10.54
CA ARG A 26 -1.30 -12.82 -9.87
C ARG A 26 0.21 -12.99 -9.67
N SER A 27 1.00 -12.75 -10.71
CA SER A 27 2.47 -12.81 -10.62
C SER A 27 3.04 -11.82 -9.60
N ALA A 28 2.51 -10.59 -9.55
CA ALA A 28 2.91 -9.61 -8.54
C ALA A 28 2.53 -10.05 -7.13
N TRP A 29 1.35 -10.64 -6.95
CA TRP A 29 0.89 -11.14 -5.66
C TRP A 29 1.78 -12.25 -5.13
N GLU A 30 2.06 -13.26 -5.97
CA GLU A 30 2.94 -14.37 -5.64
C GLU A 30 4.35 -13.90 -5.29
N ALA A 31 4.94 -13.03 -6.12
CA ALA A 31 6.28 -12.49 -5.88
C ALA A 31 6.36 -11.73 -4.56
N CYS A 32 5.39 -10.84 -4.29
CA CYS A 32 5.36 -10.07 -3.05
C CYS A 32 5.14 -10.96 -1.82
N LEU A 33 4.25 -11.96 -1.89
CA LEU A 33 4.03 -12.92 -0.80
C LEU A 33 5.19 -13.87 -0.55
N ALA A 34 6.07 -14.05 -1.53
CA ALA A 34 7.35 -14.74 -1.42
C ALA A 34 8.49 -13.84 -0.92
N GLY A 35 8.22 -12.57 -0.58
CA GLY A 35 9.21 -11.62 -0.08
C GLY A 35 10.16 -11.07 -1.16
N LYS A 36 9.80 -11.16 -2.44
CA LYS A 36 10.61 -10.66 -3.54
C LYS A 36 10.37 -9.17 -3.79
N HIS A 37 11.42 -8.48 -4.25
CA HIS A 37 11.32 -7.15 -4.82
C HIS A 37 11.08 -7.24 -6.34
N GLY A 38 10.42 -6.24 -6.93
CA GLY A 38 10.15 -6.24 -8.35
C GLY A 38 9.51 -4.94 -8.86
N LEU A 39 9.33 -4.88 -10.17
CA LEU A 39 8.68 -3.78 -10.89
C LEU A 39 7.45 -4.31 -11.62
N VAL A 40 6.31 -3.66 -11.42
CA VAL A 40 5.11 -3.91 -12.23
C VAL A 40 5.06 -2.88 -13.34
N ASN A 41 5.24 -3.34 -14.58
CA ASN A 41 5.02 -2.53 -15.77
C ASN A 41 3.72 -2.96 -16.45
N ALA A 42 2.76 -2.04 -16.53
CA ALA A 42 1.48 -2.25 -17.23
C ALA A 42 0.98 -0.90 -17.77
N PRO A 43 -0.03 -0.87 -18.64
CA PRO A 43 -0.67 0.38 -19.05
C PRO A 43 -1.52 1.00 -17.94
N THR A 44 -1.84 2.29 -18.04
CA THR A 44 -2.85 2.93 -17.16
C THR A 44 -4.22 2.27 -17.34
N GLY A 45 -5.04 2.22 -16.29
CA GLY A 45 -6.36 1.59 -16.34
C GLY A 45 -6.35 0.05 -16.30
N SER A 46 -5.18 -0.60 -16.24
CA SER A 46 -5.05 -2.06 -16.20
C SER A 46 -5.26 -2.70 -14.81
N GLY A 47 -5.56 -1.90 -13.78
CA GLY A 47 -5.72 -2.40 -12.41
C GLY A 47 -4.40 -2.62 -11.66
N LYS A 48 -3.34 -1.87 -11.99
CA LYS A 48 -2.05 -1.86 -11.27
C LYS A 48 -2.20 -1.66 -9.77
N THR A 49 -3.11 -0.80 -9.34
CA THR A 49 -3.31 -0.53 -7.90
C THR A 49 -3.56 -1.81 -7.11
N TYR A 50 -4.40 -2.70 -7.64
CA TYR A 50 -4.68 -4.00 -6.99
C TYR A 50 -3.58 -5.04 -7.20
N SER A 51 -2.67 -4.88 -8.17
CA SER A 51 -1.48 -5.75 -8.25
C SER A 51 -0.54 -5.55 -7.06
N LEU A 52 -0.59 -4.38 -6.41
CA LEU A 52 0.28 -4.03 -5.29
C LEU A 52 -0.46 -4.00 -3.94
N PHE A 53 -1.72 -3.56 -3.89
CA PHE A 53 -2.49 -3.54 -2.64
C PHE A 53 -2.84 -4.92 -2.11
N LEU A 54 -3.35 -5.82 -2.96
CA LEU A 54 -3.82 -7.11 -2.49
C LEU A 54 -2.75 -7.95 -1.76
N PRO A 55 -1.50 -8.08 -2.23
CA PRO A 55 -0.52 -8.85 -1.48
C PRO A 55 -0.16 -8.20 -0.13
N ILE A 56 -0.21 -6.87 -0.02
CA ILE A 56 -0.06 -6.15 1.26
C ILE A 56 -1.17 -6.57 2.23
N LEU A 57 -2.41 -6.60 1.77
CA LEU A 57 -3.56 -6.98 2.60
C LEU A 57 -3.54 -8.47 2.96
N LEU A 58 -3.13 -9.35 2.04
CA LEU A 58 -2.96 -10.78 2.29
C LEU A 58 -1.86 -11.05 3.33
N GLN A 59 -0.77 -10.29 3.33
CA GLN A 59 0.22 -10.31 4.42
C GLN A 59 -0.38 -9.84 5.75
N GLY A 60 -1.27 -8.85 5.70
CA GLY A 60 -2.03 -8.37 6.85
C GLY A 60 -2.91 -9.43 7.49
N LEU A 61 -3.71 -10.12 6.68
CA LEU A 61 -4.56 -11.24 7.11
C LEU A 61 -3.75 -12.38 7.77
N ALA A 62 -2.53 -12.62 7.30
CA ALA A 62 -1.64 -13.62 7.88
C ALA A 62 -0.98 -13.18 9.21
N GLU A 63 -0.96 -11.88 9.51
CA GLU A 63 -0.33 -11.31 10.72
C GLU A 63 -1.28 -10.35 11.46
N PRO A 64 -2.44 -10.82 11.97
CA PRO A 64 -3.50 -9.95 12.51
C PRO A 64 -3.11 -9.26 13.84
N SER A 65 -2.12 -9.78 14.57
CA SER A 65 -1.66 -9.20 15.84
C SER A 65 -0.74 -7.99 15.67
N LYS A 66 -0.28 -7.71 14.44
CA LYS A 66 0.69 -6.64 14.13
C LYS A 66 -0.05 -5.39 13.67
N THR A 67 0.05 -4.31 14.45
CA THR A 67 -0.63 -3.03 14.23
C THR A 67 0.33 -1.90 13.81
N GLY A 68 -0.22 -0.77 13.40
CA GLY A 68 0.55 0.38 12.89
C GLY A 68 0.95 0.20 11.43
N ILE A 69 1.89 1.02 10.94
CA ILE A 69 2.21 1.05 9.50
C ILE A 69 2.73 -0.30 9.03
N ARG A 70 1.98 -0.92 8.10
CA ARG A 70 2.31 -2.16 7.39
C ARG A 70 2.85 -1.89 6.01
N ALA A 71 2.35 -0.83 5.36
CA ALA A 71 2.84 -0.41 4.04
C ALA A 71 2.92 1.11 3.88
N ILE A 72 3.89 1.54 3.07
CA ILE A 72 4.01 2.91 2.58
C ILE A 72 3.83 2.89 1.07
N TRP A 73 2.97 3.78 0.55
CA TRP A 73 2.81 4.02 -0.87
C TRP A 73 3.32 5.41 -1.20
N ILE A 74 4.45 5.50 -1.89
CA ILE A 74 5.06 6.76 -2.30
C ILE A 74 4.52 7.08 -3.69
N THR A 75 3.80 8.19 -3.83
CA THR A 75 3.34 8.69 -5.13
C THR A 75 3.84 10.12 -5.35
N PRO A 76 4.48 10.42 -6.49
CA PRO A 76 4.88 11.79 -6.83
C PRO A 76 3.67 12.68 -7.15
N ILE A 77 2.58 12.08 -7.65
CA ILE A 77 1.38 12.80 -8.10
C ILE A 77 0.33 12.84 -6.98
N ARG A 78 0.26 13.98 -6.28
CA ARG A 78 -0.70 14.19 -5.18
C ARG A 78 -2.16 14.01 -5.59
N ALA A 79 -2.51 14.34 -6.83
CA ALA A 79 -3.87 14.20 -7.34
C ALA A 79 -4.37 12.75 -7.30
N LEU A 80 -3.48 11.77 -7.52
CA LEU A 80 -3.82 10.34 -7.52
C LEU A 80 -3.96 9.75 -6.11
N ALA A 81 -3.41 10.40 -5.09
CA ALA A 81 -3.41 9.87 -3.73
C ALA A 81 -4.82 9.56 -3.20
N LYS A 82 -5.83 10.36 -3.58
CA LYS A 82 -7.23 10.14 -3.20
C LYS A 82 -7.82 8.88 -3.85
N GLU A 83 -7.52 8.66 -5.13
CA GLU A 83 -8.00 7.48 -5.87
C GLU A 83 -7.33 6.21 -5.36
N ILE A 84 -6.01 6.25 -5.14
CA ILE A 84 -5.23 5.17 -4.54
C ILE A 84 -5.79 4.82 -3.15
N ARG A 85 -6.09 5.84 -2.33
CA ARG A 85 -6.71 5.64 -1.02
C ARG A 85 -8.08 4.97 -1.14
N ALA A 86 -8.93 5.44 -2.04
CA ALA A 86 -10.27 4.87 -2.21
C ALA A 86 -10.23 3.41 -2.67
N ALA A 87 -9.32 3.08 -3.61
CA ALA A 87 -9.10 1.70 -4.04
C ALA A 87 -8.57 0.83 -2.89
N GLY A 88 -7.58 1.32 -2.14
CA GLY A 88 -7.04 0.63 -0.97
C GLY A 88 -8.10 0.37 0.09
N GLN A 89 -8.91 1.38 0.43
CA GLN A 89 -9.97 1.25 1.43
C GLN A 89 -11.04 0.25 0.99
N ARG A 90 -11.45 0.29 -0.29
CA ARG A 90 -12.39 -0.69 -0.86
C ARG A 90 -11.86 -2.12 -0.77
N ALA A 91 -10.56 -2.32 -1.02
CA ALA A 91 -9.94 -3.64 -0.88
C ALA A 91 -9.85 -4.10 0.58
N CYS A 92 -9.60 -3.19 1.53
CA CYS A 92 -9.62 -3.50 2.96
C CYS A 92 -11.01 -3.98 3.39
N GLU A 93 -12.05 -3.21 3.05
CA GLU A 93 -13.45 -3.57 3.32
C GLU A 93 -13.84 -4.90 2.67
N GLY A 94 -13.47 -5.09 1.41
CA GLY A 94 -13.78 -6.29 0.65
C GLY A 94 -13.12 -7.57 1.18
N LEU A 95 -11.97 -7.44 1.84
CA LEU A 95 -11.26 -8.54 2.50
C LEU A 95 -11.54 -8.65 4.01
N GLY A 96 -12.41 -7.79 4.55
CA GLY A 96 -12.75 -7.79 5.99
C GLY A 96 -11.62 -7.31 6.90
N LEU A 97 -10.71 -6.47 6.40
CA LEU A 97 -9.67 -5.83 7.20
C LEU A 97 -10.13 -4.46 7.69
N ASP A 98 -10.16 -4.26 9.01
CA ASP A 98 -10.36 -2.95 9.65
C ASP A 98 -9.06 -2.12 9.63
N TRP A 99 -8.50 -1.94 8.44
CA TRP A 99 -7.27 -1.18 8.22
C TRP A 99 -7.60 0.25 7.79
N GLU A 100 -6.88 1.21 8.36
CA GLU A 100 -6.96 2.61 7.92
C GLU A 100 -5.98 2.83 6.75
N VAL A 101 -6.51 3.27 5.60
CA VAL A 101 -5.72 3.80 4.49
C VAL A 101 -5.76 5.32 4.54
N ALA A 102 -4.61 5.95 4.84
CA ALA A 102 -4.53 7.39 5.03
C ALA A 102 -3.51 8.05 4.11
N ILE A 103 -3.75 9.32 3.81
CA ILE A 103 -2.84 10.16 3.02
C ILE A 103 -2.06 11.08 3.98
N ARG A 104 -0.77 11.24 3.72
CA ARG A 104 0.08 12.25 4.34
C ARG A 104 0.92 12.97 3.30
N SER A 105 0.60 14.22 3.04
CA SER A 105 1.32 15.12 2.16
C SER A 105 1.60 16.46 2.86
N GLY A 106 2.22 17.40 2.14
CA GLY A 106 2.32 18.79 2.60
C GLY A 106 0.97 19.46 2.88
N ASP A 107 -0.10 18.99 2.23
CA ASP A 107 -1.46 19.55 2.37
C ASP A 107 -2.23 18.95 3.55
N THR A 108 -1.69 17.90 4.19
CA THR A 108 -2.34 17.25 5.34
C THR A 108 -2.34 18.20 6.55
N PRO A 109 -3.50 18.57 7.13
CA PRO A 109 -3.58 19.48 8.27
C PRO A 109 -2.75 19.01 9.47
N SER A 110 -2.22 19.96 10.24
CA SER A 110 -1.39 19.67 11.43
C SER A 110 -2.10 18.78 12.47
N SER A 111 -3.40 18.96 12.65
CA SER A 111 -4.25 18.13 13.52
C SER A 111 -4.28 16.67 13.03
N GLN A 112 -4.48 16.45 11.73
CA GLN A 112 -4.47 15.12 11.13
C GLN A 112 -3.08 14.49 11.20
N ARG A 113 -2.01 15.25 10.95
CA ARG A 113 -0.63 14.76 11.11
C ARG A 113 -0.35 14.30 12.53
N THR A 114 -0.85 15.04 13.52
CA THR A 114 -0.70 14.69 14.95
C THR A 114 -1.48 13.43 15.31
N ARG A 115 -2.72 13.30 14.80
CA ARG A 115 -3.52 12.07 14.98
C ARG A 115 -2.81 10.86 14.39
N GLN A 116 -2.28 10.96 13.17
CA GLN A 116 -1.54 9.88 12.52
C GLN A 116 -0.29 9.48 13.31
N MET A 117 0.44 10.43 13.91
CA MET A 117 1.59 10.09 14.75
C MET A 117 1.20 9.33 16.02
N LYS A 118 0.03 9.61 16.60
CA LYS A 118 -0.49 8.93 17.81
C LYS A 118 -1.12 7.58 17.51
N LYS A 119 -1.88 7.50 16.41
CA LYS A 119 -2.53 6.29 15.90
C LYS A 119 -2.12 6.14 14.42
N PRO A 120 -1.03 5.41 14.14
CA PRO A 120 -0.55 5.23 12.78
C PRO A 120 -1.58 4.43 11.96
N PRO A 121 -1.82 4.79 10.69
CA PRO A 121 -2.61 3.97 9.78
C PRO A 121 -1.84 2.71 9.39
N GLU A 122 -2.52 1.65 8.95
CA GLU A 122 -1.87 0.46 8.42
C GLU A 122 -1.26 0.70 7.04
N VAL A 123 -1.90 1.54 6.21
CA VAL A 123 -1.36 1.96 4.92
C VAL A 123 -1.23 3.48 4.86
N LEU A 124 0.01 3.94 4.63
CA LEU A 124 0.32 5.36 4.50
C LEU A 124 0.67 5.72 3.05
N ILE A 125 -0.23 6.43 2.38
CA ILE A 125 0.04 7.02 1.06
C ILE A 125 0.70 8.39 1.27
N THR A 126 1.86 8.61 0.67
CA THR A 126 2.67 9.81 0.96
C THR A 126 3.49 10.26 -0.25
N THR A 127 4.16 11.41 -0.12
CA THR A 127 5.13 11.93 -1.10
C THR A 127 6.55 11.73 -0.57
N PRO A 128 7.58 11.74 -1.43
CA PRO A 128 8.97 11.64 -0.99
C PRO A 128 9.34 12.67 0.09
N GLU A 129 8.97 13.94 -0.07
CA GLU A 129 9.25 15.01 0.90
C GLU A 129 8.56 14.74 2.24
N SER A 130 7.31 14.29 2.20
CA SER A 130 6.53 14.05 3.42
C SER A 130 7.07 12.84 4.17
N LEU A 131 7.55 11.82 3.46
CA LEU A 131 8.27 10.70 4.04
C LEU A 131 9.62 11.12 4.62
N HIS A 132 10.39 11.96 3.91
CA HIS A 132 11.65 12.51 4.41
C HIS A 132 11.45 13.22 5.76
N LEU A 133 10.42 14.06 5.87
CA LEU A 133 10.07 14.72 7.13
C LEU A 133 9.69 13.73 8.23
N LEU A 134 8.97 12.64 7.93
CA LEU A 134 8.66 11.60 8.91
C LEU A 134 9.91 10.90 9.42
N LEU A 135 10.83 10.55 8.53
CA LEU A 135 12.09 9.89 8.87
C LEU A 135 13.01 10.79 9.73
N ALA A 136 12.91 12.11 9.55
CA ALA A 136 13.62 13.08 10.38
C ALA A 136 13.01 13.28 11.78
N THR A 137 11.84 12.70 12.07
CA THR A 137 11.22 12.82 13.40
C THR A 137 11.82 11.87 14.44
N LYS A 138 11.89 12.31 15.70
CA LYS A 138 12.30 11.46 16.81
C LYS A 138 11.35 10.26 16.95
N GLY A 139 11.90 9.06 17.02
CA GLY A 139 11.13 7.83 17.19
C GLY A 139 10.61 7.21 15.89
N TYR A 140 11.04 7.68 14.72
CA TYR A 140 10.63 7.13 13.42
C TYR A 140 10.83 5.61 13.33
N ALA A 141 11.92 5.06 13.87
CA ALA A 141 12.20 3.62 13.85
C ALA A 141 11.07 2.82 14.52
N ARG A 142 10.54 3.30 15.65
CA ARG A 142 9.38 2.69 16.31
C ARG A 142 8.09 2.88 15.52
N TYR A 143 7.92 4.07 14.91
CA TYR A 143 6.75 4.39 14.08
C TYR A 143 6.62 3.46 12.86
N PHE A 144 7.74 3.03 12.29
CA PHE A 144 7.81 2.12 11.12
C PHE A 144 8.20 0.67 11.46
N GLN A 145 8.21 0.27 12.75
CA GLN A 145 8.76 -1.04 13.17
C GLN A 145 8.07 -2.27 12.56
N ASN A 146 6.82 -2.14 12.13
CA ASN A 146 6.01 -3.22 11.54
C ASN A 146 5.86 -3.09 10.00
N LEU A 147 6.63 -2.19 9.38
CA LEU A 147 6.61 -1.97 7.94
C LEU A 147 7.10 -3.23 7.21
N ARG A 148 6.30 -3.71 6.25
CA ARG A 148 6.63 -4.87 5.42
C ARG A 148 6.89 -4.49 3.97
N THR A 149 6.16 -3.50 3.46
CA THR A 149 6.14 -3.19 2.02
C THR A 149 6.26 -1.69 1.78
N VAL A 150 7.11 -1.33 0.82
CA VAL A 150 7.19 0.03 0.27
C VAL A 150 6.87 -0.07 -1.21
N VAL A 151 5.85 0.68 -1.62
CA VAL A 151 5.47 0.86 -3.03
C VAL A 151 5.98 2.21 -3.47
N VAL A 152 6.66 2.25 -4.62
CA VAL A 152 7.04 3.50 -5.29
C VAL A 152 6.32 3.56 -6.62
N ASP A 153 5.32 4.42 -6.67
CA ASP A 153 4.48 4.63 -7.82
C ASP A 153 5.08 5.70 -8.74
N GLU A 154 4.84 5.56 -10.04
CA GLU A 154 5.45 6.40 -11.08
C GLU A 154 6.96 6.62 -10.87
N TRP A 155 7.68 5.54 -10.56
CA TRP A 155 9.13 5.57 -10.26
C TRP A 155 9.95 6.36 -11.29
N HIS A 156 9.55 6.33 -12.56
CA HIS A 156 10.25 7.05 -13.62
C HIS A 156 10.19 8.57 -13.48
N GLU A 157 9.17 9.14 -12.83
CA GLU A 157 9.10 10.58 -12.55
C GLU A 157 10.08 11.00 -11.44
N LEU A 158 10.49 10.06 -10.59
CA LEU A 158 11.49 10.30 -9.55
C LEU A 158 12.91 10.26 -10.13
N LEU A 159 13.11 9.47 -11.20
CA LEU A 159 14.41 9.34 -11.86
C LEU A 159 14.83 10.64 -12.56
N GLY A 160 16.11 11.02 -12.40
CA GLY A 160 16.69 12.18 -13.08
C GLY A 160 16.42 13.54 -12.42
N SER A 161 15.76 13.55 -11.26
CA SER A 161 15.57 14.74 -10.44
C SER A 161 16.56 14.76 -9.26
N LYS A 162 16.80 15.94 -8.65
CA LYS A 162 17.56 16.05 -7.38
C LYS A 162 16.74 15.59 -6.15
N ARG A 163 15.55 15.03 -6.39
CA ARG A 163 14.52 14.74 -5.40
C ARG A 163 14.63 13.31 -4.89
#